data_AF-A0A5P2DKY7-F1
#
_entry.id   AF-A0A5P2DKY7-F1
#
_cell.length_a   1.000
_cell.length_b   1.000
_cell.length_c   1.000
_cell.angle_alpha   90.00
_cell.angle_beta   90.00
_cell.angle_gamma   90.00
#
_symmetry.space_group_name_H-M   'P 1'
#
loop_
_entity.id
_entity.type
_entity.pdbx_description
1 polymer ?
#
loop_
_entity_poly.entity_id
_entity_poly.type
_entity_poly.pdbx_seq_one_letter_code
_entity_poly.pdbx_strand_id
1 'polypeptide(L)'
;MRFMFVGDSMTIGRAGDYTWRYRMWQHLSSTFGGPYRIVGPRCELYDTVADAPTSHAYADPAFPQRARRHLAGWGEGWQHMAPLIGPAVADTGADVLLVSLGLIDLGFYTDAEQTAANARRFVAGARAARPSVRMVLLPVIPNSRAEEDAPFAAEVARFNELLAKAVADLTTDASPILLAARPDAYDIHRDTYDGTHPNASGEHRLAGEFAAVLHQAWGIGAPYRPAPAP
;
A
#
# COMPACT_ATOMS: atom_id res chain seq x y z
N MET A 1 10.37 -15.22 -3.37
CA MET A 1 10.14 -13.77 -3.54
C MET A 1 9.66 -13.15 -2.23
N ARG A 2 10.12 -11.95 -1.91
CA ARG A 2 9.77 -11.23 -0.68
C ARG A 2 8.93 -10.00 -1.02
N PHE A 3 7.72 -9.95 -0.50
CA PHE A 3 6.78 -8.84 -0.70
C PHE A 3 6.75 -7.99 0.56
N MET A 4 6.88 -6.67 0.41
CA MET A 4 6.67 -5.73 1.51
C MET A 4 5.47 -4.84 1.17
N PHE A 5 4.53 -4.79 2.10
CA PHE A 5 3.38 -3.89 2.02
C PHE A 5 3.74 -2.59 2.73
N VAL A 6 3.59 -1.46 2.03
CA VAL A 6 3.95 -0.14 2.52
C VAL A 6 2.74 0.77 2.47
N GLY A 7 2.48 1.55 3.53
CA GLY A 7 1.40 2.52 3.48
C GLY A 7 1.09 3.27 4.76
N ASP A 8 -0.09 3.87 4.77
CA ASP A 8 -0.64 4.65 5.88
C ASP A 8 -1.69 3.83 6.65
N SER A 9 -2.68 4.51 7.26
CA SER A 9 -3.81 3.91 7.98
C SER A 9 -4.60 2.89 7.14
N MET A 10 -4.72 3.09 5.82
CA MET A 10 -5.41 2.16 4.93
C MET A 10 -4.65 0.85 4.74
N THR A 11 -3.33 0.86 4.97
CA THR A 11 -2.48 -0.33 4.94
C THR A 11 -2.36 -0.98 6.31
N ILE A 12 -2.07 -0.23 7.37
CA ILE A 12 -1.97 -0.82 8.71
C ILE A 12 -3.35 -1.35 9.17
N GLY A 13 -4.45 -0.65 8.92
CA GLY A 13 -5.76 -0.99 9.48
C GLY A 13 -5.82 -0.87 11.00
N ARG A 14 -6.98 -1.17 11.57
CA ARG A 14 -7.20 -1.18 13.03
C ARG A 14 -7.49 -2.58 13.56
N ALA A 15 -7.40 -2.73 14.87
CA ALA A 15 -7.79 -3.94 15.57
C ALA A 15 -9.21 -4.37 15.17
N GLY A 16 -9.36 -5.63 14.79
CA GLY A 16 -10.60 -6.20 14.27
C GLY A 16 -10.76 -6.14 12.75
N ASP A 17 -9.84 -5.50 12.01
CA ASP A 17 -9.87 -5.49 10.54
C ASP A 17 -9.23 -6.76 9.94
N TYR A 18 -9.58 -7.06 8.69
CA TYR A 18 -8.83 -8.03 7.87
C TYR A 18 -7.63 -7.34 7.22
N THR A 19 -7.84 -6.15 6.64
CA THR A 19 -6.95 -5.36 5.79
C THR A 19 -6.74 -5.96 4.38
N TRP A 20 -6.43 -5.11 3.40
CA TRP A 20 -6.08 -5.57 2.05
C TRP A 20 -4.83 -6.48 2.04
N ARG A 21 -3.96 -6.35 3.06
CA ARG A 21 -2.77 -7.22 3.24
C ARG A 21 -3.16 -8.67 3.46
N TYR A 22 -4.21 -8.92 4.25
CA TYR A 22 -4.78 -10.26 4.42
C TYR A 22 -5.29 -10.80 3.08
N ARG A 23 -6.03 -9.97 2.33
CA ARG A 23 -6.55 -10.34 1.00
C ARG A 23 -5.44 -10.65 0.00
N MET A 24 -4.35 -9.89 0.03
CA MET A 24 -3.15 -10.17 -0.78
C MET A 24 -2.41 -11.43 -0.34
N TRP A 25 -2.33 -11.70 0.96
CA TRP A 25 -1.78 -12.96 1.46
C TRP A 25 -2.58 -14.18 0.97
N GLN A 26 -3.92 -14.12 1.00
CA GLN A 26 -4.78 -15.18 0.47
C GLN A 26 -4.51 -15.40 -1.03
N HIS A 27 -4.42 -14.31 -1.79
CA HIS A 27 -4.10 -14.36 -3.21
C HIS A 27 -2.73 -15.00 -3.45
N LEU A 28 -1.66 -14.49 -2.85
CA LEU A 28 -0.31 -15.02 -3.03
C LEU A 28 -0.20 -16.48 -2.57
N SER A 29 -0.88 -16.86 -1.49
CA SER A 29 -0.91 -18.25 -1.02
C SER A 29 -1.55 -19.21 -2.02
N SER A 30 -2.53 -18.75 -2.80
CA SER A 30 -3.25 -19.57 -3.76
C SER A 30 -2.65 -19.55 -5.17
N THR A 31 -1.91 -18.49 -5.54
CA THR A 31 -1.49 -18.27 -6.93
C THR A 31 0.02 -18.20 -7.14
N PHE A 32 0.82 -17.85 -6.12
CA PHE A 32 2.25 -17.73 -6.26
C PHE A 32 2.89 -19.12 -6.16
N GLY A 33 3.01 -19.82 -7.30
CA GLY A 33 3.45 -21.22 -7.42
C GLY A 33 4.88 -21.56 -6.98
N GLY A 34 5.49 -20.76 -6.09
CA GLY A 34 6.83 -20.95 -5.54
C GLY A 34 6.99 -20.34 -4.14
N PRO A 35 8.18 -20.41 -3.54
CA PRO A 35 8.40 -19.90 -2.20
C PRO A 35 8.31 -18.37 -2.14
N TYR A 36 7.47 -17.87 -1.24
CA TYR A 36 7.40 -16.45 -0.93
C TYR A 36 7.40 -16.15 0.57
N ARG A 37 7.68 -14.90 0.92
CA ARG A 37 7.52 -14.34 2.26
C ARG A 37 6.92 -12.95 2.17
N ILE A 38 6.07 -12.61 3.13
CA ILE A 38 5.70 -11.22 3.40
C ILE A 38 6.69 -10.71 4.46
N VAL A 39 7.29 -9.55 4.21
CA VAL A 39 8.36 -8.98 5.03
C VAL A 39 8.04 -7.54 5.39
N GLY A 40 8.67 -7.05 6.44
CA GLY A 40 8.43 -5.72 6.99
C GLY A 40 8.89 -5.62 8.43
N PRO A 41 9.30 -4.43 8.90
CA PRO A 41 9.75 -4.23 10.27
C PRO A 41 8.61 -4.29 11.30
N ARG A 42 7.35 -4.08 10.89
CA ARG A 42 6.17 -4.00 11.78
C ARG A 42 5.21 -5.16 11.54
N CYS A 43 4.37 -5.49 12.52
CA CYS A 43 3.33 -6.53 12.39
C CYS A 43 2.05 -6.27 13.20
N GLU A 44 1.94 -5.08 13.78
CA GLU A 44 0.85 -4.62 14.63
C GLU A 44 -0.25 -3.94 13.79
N LEU A 45 -1.47 -3.99 14.30
CA LEU A 45 -2.61 -3.17 13.90
C LEU A 45 -2.69 -1.95 14.81
N TYR A 46 -3.34 -0.89 14.33
CA TYR A 46 -3.67 0.24 15.18
C TYR A 46 -4.73 -0.16 16.22
N ASP A 47 -4.45 0.07 17.50
CA ASP A 47 -5.42 -0.08 18.57
C ASP A 47 -6.04 1.29 18.87
N THR A 48 -7.34 1.44 18.57
CA THR A 48 -8.05 2.71 18.77
C THR A 48 -8.32 3.03 20.24
N VAL A 49 -8.24 2.05 21.14
CA VAL A 49 -8.40 2.27 22.59
C VAL A 49 -7.08 2.70 23.20
N ALA A 50 -5.98 2.07 22.80
CA ALA A 50 -4.64 2.43 23.27
C ALA A 50 -4.02 3.62 22.50
N ASP A 51 -4.65 4.04 21.41
CA ASP A 51 -4.17 5.08 20.49
C ASP A 51 -2.75 4.83 19.98
N ALA A 52 -2.43 3.56 19.70
CA ALA A 52 -1.09 3.12 19.35
C ALA A 52 -1.10 1.81 18.54
N PRO A 53 -0.08 1.57 17.68
CA PRO A 53 0.05 0.32 16.93
C PRO A 53 0.54 -0.82 17.83
N THR A 54 -0.35 -1.36 18.65
CA THR A 54 -0.03 -2.37 19.68
C THR A 54 -0.82 -3.67 19.55
N SER A 55 -1.85 -3.70 18.70
CA SER A 55 -2.73 -4.85 18.58
C SER A 55 -2.22 -5.87 17.56
N HIS A 56 -2.55 -7.14 17.76
CA HIS A 56 -2.39 -8.19 16.73
C HIS A 56 -3.72 -8.89 16.41
N ALA A 57 -4.83 -8.31 16.86
CA ALA A 57 -6.17 -8.87 16.73
C ALA A 57 -6.73 -8.57 15.34
N TYR A 58 -6.37 -9.37 14.35
CA TYR A 58 -7.04 -9.37 13.04
C TYR A 58 -8.43 -9.99 13.15
N ALA A 59 -9.33 -9.62 12.24
CA ALA A 59 -10.67 -10.21 12.14
C ALA A 59 -10.64 -11.74 12.01
N ASP A 60 -9.70 -12.25 11.21
CA ASP A 60 -9.44 -13.68 11.09
C ASP A 60 -8.25 -14.10 11.95
N PRO A 61 -8.47 -14.84 13.05
CA PRO A 61 -7.38 -15.32 13.89
C PRO A 61 -6.45 -16.29 13.16
N ALA A 62 -6.90 -16.93 12.07
CA ALA A 62 -6.10 -17.83 11.25
C ALA A 62 -5.09 -17.11 10.35
N PHE A 63 -5.13 -15.77 10.23
CA PHE A 63 -4.15 -15.03 9.45
C PHE A 63 -2.73 -15.25 10.02
N PRO A 64 -1.80 -15.93 9.33
CA PRO A 64 -0.56 -16.37 9.97
C PRO A 64 0.34 -15.22 10.39
N GLN A 65 0.95 -15.26 11.58
CA GLN A 65 1.82 -14.19 12.08
C GLN A 65 2.95 -13.82 11.10
N ARG A 66 3.53 -14.83 10.42
CA ARG A 66 4.57 -14.63 9.39
C ARG A 66 4.11 -13.81 8.18
N ALA A 67 2.80 -13.70 7.95
CA ALA A 67 2.19 -12.98 6.84
C ALA A 67 1.65 -11.59 7.23
N ARG A 68 1.70 -11.23 8.53
CA ARG A 68 1.19 -9.96 9.06
C ARG A 68 2.18 -8.80 8.89
N ARG A 69 3.40 -9.05 8.38
CA ARG A 69 4.47 -8.03 8.34
C ARG A 69 4.20 -6.92 7.32
N HIS A 70 4.65 -5.70 7.63
CA HIS A 70 4.50 -4.51 6.77
C HIS A 70 5.47 -3.38 7.19
N LEU A 71 5.50 -2.31 6.39
CA LEU A 71 6.02 -0.99 6.74
C LEU A 71 4.88 0.02 6.57
N ALA A 72 4.00 0.10 7.57
CA ALA A 72 2.89 1.04 7.54
C ALA A 72 2.56 1.55 8.92
N GLY A 73 1.97 2.72 9.02
CA GLY A 73 1.54 3.30 10.28
C GLY A 73 0.41 4.30 10.12
N TRP A 74 -0.34 4.45 11.21
CA TRP A 74 -1.48 5.36 11.26
C TRP A 74 -1.00 6.80 11.30
N GLY A 75 -1.57 7.67 10.46
CA GLY A 75 -1.12 9.07 10.37
C GLY A 75 0.28 9.25 9.74
N GLU A 76 0.86 8.21 9.15
CA GLU A 76 2.13 8.32 8.43
C GLU A 76 1.90 8.47 6.91
N GLY A 77 2.92 8.96 6.20
CA GLY A 77 2.85 9.33 4.80
C GLY A 77 4.19 9.14 4.08
N TRP A 78 4.30 9.58 2.83
CA TRP A 78 5.54 9.59 2.06
C TRP A 78 6.69 10.27 2.81
N GLN A 79 6.46 11.41 3.46
CA GLN A 79 7.52 12.08 4.21
C GLN A 79 8.09 11.21 5.34
N HIS A 80 7.25 10.37 5.96
CA HIS A 80 7.63 9.48 7.05
C HIS A 80 8.27 8.19 6.53
N MET A 81 7.78 7.67 5.40
CA MET A 81 8.25 6.40 4.83
C MET A 81 9.55 6.56 4.04
N ALA A 82 9.80 7.72 3.42
CA ALA A 82 11.00 7.98 2.64
C ALA A 82 12.32 7.74 3.40
N PRO A 83 12.50 8.19 4.67
CA PRO A 83 13.72 7.88 5.43
C PRO A 83 13.79 6.42 5.91
N LEU A 84 12.67 5.70 5.99
CA LEU A 84 12.60 4.35 6.56
C LEU A 84 12.77 3.23 5.53
N ILE A 85 12.45 3.48 4.26
CA ILE A 85 12.40 2.40 3.26
C ILE A 85 13.75 1.78 2.94
N GLY A 86 14.84 2.57 2.89
CA GLY A 86 16.17 2.05 2.62
C GLY A 86 16.60 0.99 3.64
N PRO A 87 16.64 1.32 4.94
CA PRO A 87 16.88 0.34 6.00
C PRO A 87 15.92 -0.86 5.95
N ALA A 88 14.61 -0.62 5.78
CA ALA A 88 13.64 -1.71 5.73
C ALA A 88 13.90 -2.69 4.57
N VAL A 89 14.23 -2.20 3.38
CA VAL A 89 14.57 -3.03 2.21
C VAL A 89 15.88 -3.79 2.44
N ALA A 90 16.90 -3.14 3.02
CA ALA A 90 18.19 -3.77 3.33
C ALA A 90 18.03 -4.93 4.31
N ASP A 91 17.34 -4.70 5.43
CA ASP A 91 17.19 -5.66 6.53
C ASP A 91 16.32 -6.87 6.13
N THR A 92 15.30 -6.63 5.32
CA THR A 92 14.34 -7.67 4.94
C THR A 92 14.68 -8.36 3.62
N GLY A 93 15.47 -7.70 2.76
CA GLY A 93 15.73 -8.13 1.40
C GLY A 93 14.50 -8.14 0.49
N ALA A 94 13.55 -7.21 0.69
CA ALA A 94 12.31 -7.14 -0.09
C ALA A 94 12.57 -7.08 -1.60
N ASP A 95 11.88 -7.92 -2.38
CA ASP A 95 11.98 -7.98 -3.84
C ASP A 95 10.93 -7.07 -4.52
N VAL A 96 9.74 -6.98 -3.91
CA VAL A 96 8.59 -6.26 -4.44
C VAL A 96 7.97 -5.40 -3.34
N LEU A 97 7.79 -4.11 -3.60
CA LEU A 97 7.08 -3.17 -2.74
C LEU A 97 5.68 -2.91 -3.32
N LEU A 98 4.65 -3.04 -2.49
CA LEU A 98 3.27 -2.61 -2.82
C LEU A 98 2.94 -1.42 -1.93
N VAL A 99 2.78 -0.24 -2.53
CA VAL A 99 2.78 1.04 -1.81
C VAL A 99 1.45 1.77 -2.00
N SER A 100 0.82 2.16 -0.90
CA SER A 100 -0.38 3.01 -0.88
C SER A 100 -0.17 4.13 0.14
N LEU A 101 0.12 5.34 -0.34
CA LEU A 101 0.52 6.51 0.46
C LEU A 101 0.08 7.81 -0.23
N GLY A 102 0.00 8.89 0.53
CA GLY A 102 -0.18 10.26 0.02
C GLY A 102 -1.41 10.97 0.57
N LEU A 103 -2.43 10.22 1.00
CA LEU A 103 -3.65 10.80 1.57
C LEU A 103 -3.32 11.70 2.77
N ILE A 104 -2.55 11.15 3.70
CA ILE A 104 -2.18 11.82 4.94
C ILE A 104 -1.18 12.96 4.71
N ASP A 105 -0.24 12.81 3.78
CA ASP A 105 0.70 13.88 3.41
C ASP A 105 -0.05 15.15 3.00
N LEU A 106 -0.92 15.02 2.01
CA LEU A 106 -1.73 16.12 1.46
C LEU A 106 -2.73 16.66 2.48
N GLY A 107 -3.15 15.82 3.43
CA GLY A 107 -4.14 16.20 4.42
C GLY A 107 -3.56 17.06 5.55
N PHE A 108 -2.29 16.88 5.88
CA PHE A 108 -1.74 17.34 7.15
C PHE A 108 -0.31 17.87 7.11
N TYR A 109 0.47 17.60 6.07
CA TYR A 109 1.93 17.73 6.16
C TYR A 109 2.59 18.47 5.01
N THR A 110 2.19 18.16 3.78
CA THR A 110 2.90 18.63 2.59
C THR A 110 1.93 18.90 1.45
N ASP A 111 2.31 19.81 0.55
CA ASP A 111 1.63 19.99 -0.72
C ASP A 111 1.97 18.85 -1.72
N ALA A 112 1.34 18.86 -2.88
CA ALA A 112 1.51 17.87 -3.94
C ALA A 112 2.97 17.76 -4.46
N GLU A 113 3.68 18.88 -4.58
CA GLU A 113 5.06 18.91 -5.09
C GLU A 113 6.03 18.31 -4.07
N GLN A 114 5.88 18.69 -2.79
CA GLN A 114 6.63 18.15 -1.68
C GLN A 114 6.37 16.65 -1.50
N THR A 115 5.10 16.22 -1.61
CA THR A 115 4.71 14.80 -1.54
C THR A 115 5.35 14.01 -2.70
N ALA A 116 5.33 14.55 -3.92
CA ALA A 116 5.99 13.94 -5.08
C ALA A 116 7.52 13.87 -4.91
N ALA A 117 8.15 14.90 -4.34
CA ALA A 117 9.57 14.87 -4.01
C ALA A 117 9.89 13.77 -2.98
N ASN A 118 9.03 13.55 -1.99
CA ASN A 118 9.17 12.46 -1.03
C ASN A 118 9.01 11.08 -1.67
N ALA A 119 8.08 10.91 -2.62
CA ALA A 119 7.97 9.68 -3.40
C ALA A 119 9.26 9.37 -4.18
N ARG A 120 9.90 10.38 -4.77
CA ARG A 120 11.20 10.20 -5.45
C ARG A 120 12.32 9.81 -4.47
N ARG A 121 12.37 10.45 -3.28
CA ARG A 121 13.33 10.11 -2.21
C ARG A 121 13.13 8.67 -1.73
N PHE A 122 11.87 8.25 -1.54
CA PHE A 122 11.53 6.87 -1.19
C PHE A 122 12.07 5.88 -2.23
N VAL A 123 11.81 6.12 -3.52
CA VAL A 123 12.31 5.25 -4.61
C VAL A 123 13.84 5.18 -4.60
N ALA A 124 14.51 6.32 -4.45
CA ALA A 124 15.97 6.38 -4.37
C ALA A 124 16.52 5.59 -3.17
N GLY A 125 15.91 5.74 -1.98
CA GLY A 125 16.30 5.01 -0.77
C GLY A 125 16.12 3.49 -0.91
N ALA A 126 14.99 3.05 -1.47
CA ALA A 126 14.75 1.63 -1.73
C ALA A 126 15.77 1.03 -2.71
N ARG A 127 16.09 1.76 -3.79
CA ARG A 127 17.08 1.32 -4.80
C ARG A 127 18.51 1.32 -4.28
N ALA A 128 18.86 2.27 -3.42
CA ALA A 128 20.17 2.29 -2.78
C ALA A 128 20.40 1.02 -1.95
N ALA A 129 19.36 0.52 -1.27
CA ALA A 129 19.40 -0.75 -0.53
C ALA A 129 19.32 -1.99 -1.43
N ARG A 130 18.53 -1.93 -2.52
CA ARG A 130 18.40 -3.02 -3.49
C ARG A 130 18.18 -2.46 -4.90
N PRO A 131 19.23 -2.45 -5.75
CA PRO A 131 19.15 -1.88 -7.09
C PRO A 131 18.13 -2.54 -8.02
N SER A 132 17.65 -3.75 -7.69
CA SER A 132 16.68 -4.52 -8.49
C SER A 132 15.26 -4.56 -7.91
N VAL A 133 14.98 -3.82 -6.84
CA VAL A 133 13.67 -3.84 -6.19
C VAL A 133 12.58 -3.38 -7.17
N ARG A 134 11.45 -4.08 -7.18
CA ARG A 134 10.29 -3.71 -8.00
C ARG A 134 9.26 -3.00 -7.14
N MET A 135 8.48 -2.10 -7.74
CA MET A 135 7.48 -1.34 -6.99
C MET A 135 6.18 -1.22 -7.77
N VAL A 136 5.06 -1.43 -7.08
CA VAL A 136 3.74 -1.03 -7.55
C VAL A 136 3.23 0.04 -6.61
N LEU A 137 2.92 1.22 -7.15
CA LEU A 137 2.41 2.35 -6.41
C LEU A 137 0.93 2.54 -6.75
N LEU A 138 0.06 2.62 -5.76
CA LEU A 138 -1.29 3.15 -5.96
C LEU A 138 -1.24 4.68 -5.93
N PRO A 139 -2.01 5.37 -6.79
CA PRO A 139 -2.35 6.77 -6.55
C PRO A 139 -3.13 6.91 -5.24
N VAL A 140 -3.28 8.15 -4.76
CA VAL A 140 -4.23 8.44 -3.68
C VAL A 140 -5.63 8.06 -4.16
N ILE A 141 -6.25 7.14 -3.43
CA ILE A 141 -7.57 6.59 -3.75
C ILE A 141 -8.69 7.57 -3.35
N PRO A 142 -9.90 7.44 -3.93
CA PRO A 142 -11.05 8.24 -3.54
C PRO A 142 -11.28 8.21 -2.02
N ASN A 143 -11.62 9.37 -1.45
CA ASN A 143 -11.89 9.55 -0.03
C ASN A 143 -12.87 10.72 0.18
N SER A 144 -13.62 10.71 1.28
CA SER A 144 -14.66 11.71 1.59
C SER A 144 -14.13 13.14 1.66
N ARG A 145 -12.92 13.35 2.18
CA ARG A 145 -12.35 14.70 2.24
C ARG A 145 -12.18 15.31 0.85
N ALA A 146 -11.78 14.53 -0.15
CA ALA A 146 -11.68 15.01 -1.53
C ALA A 146 -13.05 15.28 -2.19
N GLU A 147 -14.16 14.78 -1.65
CA GLU A 147 -15.51 15.15 -2.10
C GLU A 147 -15.99 16.45 -1.46
N GLU A 148 -15.56 16.74 -0.23
CA GLU A 148 -16.04 17.84 0.60
C GLU A 148 -15.15 19.10 0.55
N ASP A 149 -13.84 18.92 0.29
CA ASP A 149 -12.81 19.97 0.33
C ASP A 149 -12.14 20.11 -1.05
N ALA A 150 -12.62 21.06 -1.86
CA ALA A 150 -12.15 21.27 -3.23
C ALA A 150 -10.65 21.65 -3.32
N PRO A 151 -10.09 22.52 -2.47
CA PRO A 151 -8.64 22.72 -2.39
C PRO A 151 -7.85 21.43 -2.15
N PHE A 152 -8.27 20.60 -1.19
CA PHE A 152 -7.62 19.31 -0.95
C PHE A 152 -7.76 18.36 -2.15
N ALA A 153 -8.94 18.32 -2.79
CA ALA A 153 -9.16 17.53 -3.99
C ALA A 153 -8.22 17.93 -5.15
N ALA A 154 -7.95 19.24 -5.30
CA ALA A 154 -7.00 19.74 -6.29
C ALA A 154 -5.56 19.29 -5.99
N GLU A 155 -5.14 19.31 -4.72
CA GLU A 155 -3.84 18.77 -4.30
C GLU A 155 -3.72 17.26 -4.55
N VAL A 156 -4.78 16.49 -4.28
CA VAL A 156 -4.84 15.04 -4.59
C VAL A 156 -4.71 14.79 -6.10
N ALA A 157 -5.46 15.53 -6.91
CA ALA A 157 -5.37 15.42 -8.37
C ALA A 157 -3.96 15.75 -8.86
N ARG A 158 -3.40 16.87 -8.39
CA ARG A 158 -2.06 17.33 -8.74
C ARG A 158 -0.99 16.32 -8.34
N PHE A 159 -1.07 15.77 -7.13
CA PHE A 159 -0.13 14.76 -6.66
C PHE A 159 -0.21 13.48 -7.50
N ASN A 160 -1.41 12.99 -7.82
CA ASN A 160 -1.57 11.79 -8.63
C ASN A 160 -0.98 11.94 -10.04
N GLU A 161 -1.08 13.12 -10.66
CA GLU A 161 -0.39 13.44 -11.91
C GLU A 161 1.14 13.42 -11.74
N LEU A 162 1.65 14.05 -10.68
CA LEU A 162 3.08 14.09 -10.37
C LEU A 162 3.64 12.71 -10.06
N LEU A 163 2.89 11.85 -9.37
CA LEU A 163 3.25 10.48 -9.08
C LEU A 163 3.35 9.66 -10.38
N ALA A 164 2.40 9.83 -11.30
CA ALA A 164 2.46 9.20 -12.62
C ALA A 164 3.69 9.64 -13.41
N LYS A 165 4.00 10.94 -13.41
CA LYS A 165 5.24 11.47 -14.00
C LYS A 165 6.48 10.88 -13.33
N ALA A 166 6.51 10.81 -11.99
CA ALA A 166 7.64 10.24 -11.26
C ALA A 166 7.85 8.76 -11.57
N VAL A 167 6.78 7.96 -11.70
CA VAL A 167 6.87 6.56 -12.14
C VAL A 167 7.48 6.47 -13.53
N ALA A 168 6.99 7.26 -14.49
CA ALA A 168 7.50 7.27 -15.86
C ALA A 168 8.98 7.69 -15.94
N ASP A 169 9.36 8.73 -15.19
CA ASP A 169 10.74 9.24 -15.15
C ASP A 169 11.72 8.26 -14.48
N LEU A 170 11.25 7.51 -13.47
CA LEU A 170 12.13 6.72 -12.62
C LEU A 170 12.18 5.24 -12.99
N THR A 171 11.17 4.68 -13.66
CA THR A 171 11.12 3.25 -13.98
C THR A 171 12.28 2.84 -14.89
N THR A 172 12.88 1.68 -14.63
CA THR A 172 13.97 1.10 -15.45
C THR A 172 13.81 -0.41 -15.56
N ASP A 173 14.45 -1.04 -16.54
CA ASP A 173 14.42 -2.50 -16.69
C ASP A 173 14.98 -3.24 -15.46
N ALA A 174 16.00 -2.66 -14.81
CA ALA A 174 16.62 -3.25 -13.63
C ALA A 174 15.74 -3.13 -12.38
N SER A 175 14.98 -2.04 -12.24
CA SER A 175 14.07 -1.78 -11.11
C SER A 175 12.74 -1.22 -11.62
N PRO A 176 11.87 -2.07 -12.19
CA PRO A 176 10.58 -1.62 -12.70
C PRO A 176 9.68 -1.01 -11.62
N ILE A 177 9.10 0.13 -11.94
CA ILE A 177 8.05 0.81 -11.17
C ILE A 177 6.81 0.86 -12.03
N LEU A 178 5.67 0.48 -11.45
CA LEU A 178 4.37 0.54 -12.09
C LEU A 178 3.43 1.40 -11.24
N LEU A 179 2.65 2.23 -11.91
CA LEU A 179 1.51 2.91 -11.30
C LEU A 179 0.29 2.02 -11.50
N ALA A 180 -0.33 1.59 -10.42
CA ALA A 180 -1.60 0.90 -10.45
C ALA A 180 -2.75 1.87 -10.75
N ALA A 181 -3.87 1.37 -11.26
CA ALA A 181 -5.05 2.19 -11.46
C ALA A 181 -5.71 2.55 -10.12
N ARG A 182 -6.52 3.61 -10.12
CA ARG A 182 -7.59 3.70 -9.12
C ARG A 182 -8.60 2.61 -9.50
N PRO A 183 -9.04 1.74 -8.58
CA PRO A 183 -10.02 0.73 -8.95
C PRO A 183 -11.28 1.43 -9.48
N ASP A 184 -11.65 1.21 -10.74
CA ASP A 184 -12.68 2.00 -11.47
C ASP A 184 -14.05 2.06 -10.79
N ALA A 185 -14.34 1.12 -9.89
CA ALA A 185 -15.58 1.03 -9.14
C ALA A 185 -15.41 1.25 -7.63
N TYR A 186 -14.31 1.88 -7.19
CA TYR A 186 -14.10 2.23 -5.78
C TYR A 186 -15.06 3.33 -5.36
N ASP A 187 -16.10 2.94 -4.65
CA ASP A 187 -17.16 3.82 -4.15
C ASP A 187 -16.94 4.00 -2.64
N ILE A 188 -16.62 5.22 -2.21
CA ILE A 188 -16.28 5.46 -0.81
C ILE A 188 -17.44 5.15 0.12
N HIS A 189 -18.69 5.29 -0.31
CA HIS A 189 -19.86 5.03 0.54
C HIS A 189 -20.13 3.52 0.69
N ARG A 190 -19.64 2.71 -0.25
CA ARG A 190 -19.81 1.25 -0.24
C ARG A 190 -18.57 0.51 0.26
N ASP A 191 -17.39 1.01 -0.06
CA ASP A 191 -16.12 0.30 0.06
C ASP A 191 -15.29 0.76 1.26
N THR A 192 -15.74 1.77 1.99
CA THR A 192 -15.13 2.22 3.24
C THR A 192 -16.14 2.13 4.39
N TYR A 193 -15.66 2.25 5.64
CA TYR A 193 -16.54 2.34 6.80
C TYR A 193 -16.73 3.77 7.34
N ASP A 194 -15.95 4.73 6.87
CA ASP A 194 -15.98 6.14 7.32
C ASP A 194 -15.72 7.16 6.21
N GLY A 195 -15.76 6.74 4.94
CA GLY A 195 -15.41 7.56 3.78
C GLY A 195 -13.92 7.52 3.41
N THR A 196 -13.06 6.88 4.21
CA THR A 196 -11.60 6.82 3.97
C THR A 196 -11.04 5.41 4.09
N HIS A 197 -11.32 4.72 5.19
CA HIS A 197 -10.68 3.45 5.50
C HIS A 197 -11.44 2.27 4.87
N PRO A 198 -10.75 1.38 4.12
CA PRO A 198 -11.41 0.28 3.44
C PRO A 198 -12.16 -0.65 4.39
N ASN A 199 -13.42 -0.96 4.05
CA ASN A 199 -14.13 -2.11 4.62
C ASN A 199 -13.78 -3.38 3.82
N ALA A 200 -14.39 -4.52 4.14
CA ALA A 200 -14.10 -5.79 3.47
C ALA A 200 -14.19 -5.72 1.92
N SER A 201 -15.14 -4.95 1.37
CA SER A 201 -15.28 -4.74 -0.07
C SER A 201 -14.11 -3.91 -0.63
N GLY A 202 -13.79 -2.77 0.00
CA GLY A 202 -12.67 -1.93 -0.39
C GLY A 202 -11.31 -2.62 -0.29
N GLU A 203 -11.11 -3.46 0.73
CA GLU A 203 -9.90 -4.27 0.87
C GLU A 203 -9.68 -5.19 -0.35
N HIS A 204 -10.75 -5.82 -0.84
CA HIS A 204 -10.69 -6.66 -2.04
C HIS A 204 -10.37 -5.85 -3.29
N ARG A 205 -10.81 -4.60 -3.40
CA ARG A 205 -10.51 -3.74 -4.55
C ARG A 205 -9.04 -3.33 -4.58
N LEU A 206 -8.49 -2.93 -3.44
CA LEU A 206 -7.07 -2.57 -3.34
C LEU A 206 -6.17 -3.78 -3.59
N ALA A 207 -6.46 -4.92 -2.95
CA ALA A 207 -5.73 -6.16 -3.18
C ALA A 207 -5.87 -6.63 -4.64
N GLY A 208 -7.08 -6.54 -5.19
CA GLY A 208 -7.35 -6.91 -6.57
C GLY A 208 -6.52 -6.14 -7.56
N GLU A 209 -6.36 -4.83 -7.32
CA GLU A 209 -5.63 -3.99 -8.25
C GLU A 209 -4.11 -4.21 -8.17
N PHE A 210 -3.56 -4.39 -6.95
CA PHE A 210 -2.17 -4.85 -6.84
C PHE A 210 -1.94 -6.19 -7.53
N ALA A 211 -2.82 -7.18 -7.31
CA ALA A 211 -2.70 -8.50 -7.92
C ALA A 211 -2.82 -8.45 -9.46
N ALA A 212 -3.73 -7.62 -9.99
CA ALA A 212 -3.88 -7.43 -11.43
C ALA A 212 -2.60 -6.89 -12.06
N VAL A 213 -1.99 -5.84 -11.49
CA VAL A 213 -0.73 -5.27 -11.98
C VAL A 213 0.41 -6.29 -11.91
N LEU A 214 0.55 -6.99 -10.78
CA LEU A 214 1.58 -8.02 -10.61
C LEU A 214 1.46 -9.13 -11.67
N HIS A 215 0.23 -9.59 -11.93
CA HIS A 215 -0.03 -10.65 -12.89
C HIS A 215 0.20 -10.19 -14.33
N GLN A 216 -0.39 -9.06 -14.72
CA GLN A 216 -0.35 -8.56 -16.10
C GLN A 216 1.06 -8.12 -16.51
N ALA A 217 1.78 -7.42 -15.64
CA ALA A 217 3.08 -6.86 -16.00
C ALA A 217 4.25 -7.81 -15.76
N TRP A 218 4.19 -8.66 -14.72
CA TRP A 218 5.32 -9.48 -14.30
C TRP A 218 5.03 -10.98 -14.25
N GLY A 219 3.81 -11.41 -14.61
CA GLY A 219 3.41 -12.82 -14.52
C GLY A 219 3.40 -13.35 -13.08
N ILE A 220 3.34 -12.47 -12.08
CA ILE A 220 3.35 -12.85 -10.67
C ILE A 220 1.91 -13.16 -10.24
N GLY A 221 1.67 -14.40 -9.81
CA GLY A 221 0.34 -14.84 -9.39
C GLY A 221 -0.60 -15.09 -10.57
N ALA A 222 -1.90 -14.85 -10.36
CA ALA A 222 -2.95 -15.10 -11.35
C ALA A 222 -3.96 -13.93 -11.33
N PRO A 223 -4.95 -13.89 -12.24
CA PRO A 223 -6.03 -12.92 -12.13
C PRO A 223 -6.70 -12.97 -10.76
N TYR A 224 -6.96 -11.81 -10.16
CA TYR A 224 -7.51 -11.74 -8.82
C TYR A 224 -8.92 -12.31 -8.75
N ARG A 225 -9.15 -13.19 -7.77
CA ARG A 225 -10.46 -13.71 -7.42
C ARG A 225 -10.56 -13.66 -5.90
N PRO A 226 -11.55 -12.94 -5.33
CA PRO A 226 -11.83 -13.01 -3.90
C PRO A 226 -11.94 -14.46 -3.45
N ALA A 227 -11.24 -14.84 -2.38
CA ALA A 227 -11.51 -16.12 -1.75
C ALA A 227 -12.99 -16.12 -1.28
N PRO A 228 -13.68 -17.27 -1.33
CA PRO A 228 -14.99 -17.40 -0.71
C PRO A 228 -14.91 -16.93 0.75
N ALA A 229 -15.91 -16.19 1.22
CA ALA A 229 -16.00 -15.90 2.64
C ALA A 229 -16.04 -17.23 3.43
N PRO A 230 -15.30 -17.35 4.53
CA PRO A 230 -15.40 -18.51 5.41
C PRO A 230 -16.80 -18.64 6.03
#